data_AF-A0A4Y4MD00-F1
#
_entry.id   AF-A0A4Y4MD00-F1
#
_cell.length_a   1.000
_cell.length_b   1.000
_cell.length_c   1.000
_cell.angle_alpha   90.00
_cell.angle_beta   90.00
_cell.angle_gamma   90.00
#
_symmetry.space_group_name_H-M   'P 1'
#
loop_
_entity.id
_entity.type
_entity.pdbx_description
1 polymer ?
#
loop_
_entity_poly.entity_id
_entity_poly.type
_entity_poly.pdbx_seq_one_letter_code
_entity_poly.pdbx_strand_id
1 'polypeptide(L)'
;MKKLKITALLAVLAFSPFYANVLTPDAPSIVKMVADALKWKSESIDVGNIPQGKPKLIRFEFTNTSSKPIIIQNVAPSCGCTTADYTKTPIQPGKKGFVEASYNAAAAGPFMKTVNVTTSESKTPKTLSFKGVVVAS
;
A
#
# COMPACT_ATOMS: atom_id res chain seq x y z
N MET A 1 22.49 71.05 60.87
CA MET A 1 21.02 71.26 60.91
C MET A 1 20.46 70.91 59.54
N LYS A 2 19.35 70.13 59.49
CA LYS A 2 18.32 70.11 58.43
C LYS A 2 18.79 69.63 57.02
N LYS A 3 18.20 68.64 56.34
CA LYS A 3 17.01 67.80 56.55
C LYS A 3 17.15 66.49 55.75
N LEU A 4 16.57 65.46 56.33
CA LEU A 4 15.98 64.26 55.74
C LEU A 4 15.14 64.57 54.47
N LYS A 5 15.12 63.67 53.46
CA LYS A 5 13.92 62.93 53.00
C LYS A 5 13.98 62.36 51.55
N ILE A 6 13.33 61.20 51.40
CA ILE A 6 12.58 60.64 50.23
C ILE A 6 13.32 59.77 49.20
N THR A 7 13.20 58.46 49.44
CA THR A 7 12.58 57.44 48.56
C THR A 7 12.54 57.67 47.05
N ALA A 8 13.16 56.76 46.29
CA ALA A 8 12.73 56.44 44.93
C ALA A 8 12.93 54.95 44.66
N LEU A 9 11.81 54.24 44.64
CA LEU A 9 11.64 52.90 44.10
C LEU A 9 11.84 52.99 42.58
N LEU A 10 12.85 52.32 42.02
CA LEU A 10 12.93 52.08 40.58
C LEU A 10 13.00 50.56 40.37
N ALA A 11 11.86 50.04 39.92
CA ALA A 11 11.69 48.65 39.51
C ALA A 11 12.65 48.33 38.36
N VAL A 12 13.51 47.33 38.57
CA VAL A 12 14.32 46.75 37.51
C VAL A 12 13.39 45.91 36.64
N LEU A 13 12.98 46.47 35.50
CA LEU A 13 12.38 45.70 34.41
C LEU A 13 13.44 44.75 33.85
N ALA A 14 13.45 43.52 34.36
CA ALA A 14 14.24 42.43 33.78
C ALA A 14 13.63 42.05 32.43
N PHE A 15 14.23 42.60 31.38
CA PHE A 15 14.08 42.13 30.01
C PHE A 15 14.86 40.81 29.89
N SER A 16 14.17 39.67 29.82
CA SER A 16 14.75 38.45 29.27
C SER A 16 13.79 37.81 28.27
N PRO A 17 14.05 37.96 26.96
CA PRO A 17 13.29 37.28 25.93
C PRO A 17 14.05 36.01 25.55
N PHE A 18 13.96 34.92 26.31
CA PHE A 18 14.67 33.70 25.94
C PHE A 18 13.75 32.46 26.01
N TYR A 19 13.22 32.17 24.82
CA TYR A 19 12.84 30.89 24.23
C TYR A 19 11.57 30.20 24.76
N ALA A 20 10.50 30.50 24.04
CA ALA A 20 9.62 29.52 23.42
C ALA A 20 9.99 28.07 23.75
N ASN A 21 9.11 27.40 24.50
CA ASN A 21 9.03 25.96 24.54
C ASN A 21 8.98 25.42 23.11
N VAL A 22 10.09 24.87 22.65
CA VAL A 22 10.16 24.07 21.42
C VAL A 22 9.42 22.77 21.73
N LEU A 23 8.14 22.73 21.41
CA LEU A 23 7.41 21.49 21.21
C LEU A 23 8.03 20.83 19.99
N THR A 24 9.07 20.02 20.19
CA THR A 24 9.50 19.05 19.18
C THR A 24 9.01 17.68 19.62
N PRO A 25 7.91 17.19 19.05
CA PRO A 25 7.83 15.80 18.68
C PRO A 25 8.31 15.68 17.23
N ASP A 26 9.58 16.01 16.96
CA ASP A 26 10.28 15.51 15.77
C ASP A 26 10.70 14.05 16.03
N ALA A 27 9.72 13.20 16.36
CA ALA A 27 9.88 11.79 16.09
C ALA A 27 9.69 11.64 14.58
N PRO A 28 10.69 11.16 13.81
CA PRO A 28 10.44 10.80 12.42
C PRO A 28 9.26 9.85 12.43
N SER A 29 8.22 10.26 11.74
CA SER A 29 6.93 9.61 11.73
C SER A 29 7.14 8.12 11.45
N ILE A 30 6.85 7.27 12.43
CA ILE A 30 6.60 5.83 12.28
C ILE A 30 5.46 5.54 11.29
N VAL A 31 4.88 6.58 10.69
CA VAL A 31 4.24 6.57 9.37
C VAL A 31 5.30 6.56 8.27
N LYS A 32 6.27 5.65 8.34
CA LYS A 32 6.76 5.02 7.12
C LYS A 32 5.55 4.26 6.61
N MET A 33 4.70 4.95 5.85
CA MET A 33 3.65 4.39 4.99
C MET A 33 4.15 3.03 4.57
N VAL A 34 3.55 1.96 5.12
CA VAL A 34 4.07 0.58 5.05
C VAL A 34 4.41 0.36 3.59
N ALA A 35 5.70 0.48 3.26
CA ALA A 35 6.12 0.42 1.88
C ALA A 35 5.72 -0.99 1.46
N ASP A 36 4.84 -1.08 0.46
CA ASP A 36 4.30 -2.36 0.04
C ASP A 36 5.47 -3.31 -0.17
N ALA A 37 5.47 -4.41 0.57
CA ALA A 37 6.60 -5.33 0.59
C ALA A 37 6.81 -5.96 -0.81
N LEU A 38 5.76 -5.90 -1.64
CA LEU A 38 5.78 -6.25 -3.05
C LEU A 38 5.54 -5.01 -3.90
N LYS A 39 6.47 -4.73 -4.83
CA LYS A 39 6.27 -3.75 -5.89
C LYS A 39 5.65 -4.41 -7.11
N TRP A 40 4.37 -4.17 -7.35
CA TRP A 40 3.64 -4.67 -8.51
C TRP A 40 4.00 -3.92 -9.78
N LYS A 41 4.09 -4.64 -10.91
CA LYS A 41 4.23 -4.05 -12.25
C LYS A 41 2.93 -3.37 -12.69
N SER A 42 1.80 -3.98 -12.34
CA SER A 42 0.48 -3.38 -12.42
C SER A 42 -0.42 -3.99 -11.35
N GLU A 43 -1.34 -3.19 -10.81
CA GLU A 43 -2.42 -3.64 -9.92
C GLU A 43 -3.79 -3.68 -10.64
N SER A 44 -3.83 -3.20 -11.89
CA SER A 44 -5.03 -3.21 -12.74
C SER A 44 -4.67 -3.57 -14.18
N ILE A 45 -5.31 -4.59 -14.74
CA ILE A 45 -5.08 -5.01 -16.14
C ILE A 45 -6.39 -4.91 -16.92
N ASP A 46 -6.38 -4.14 -18.00
CA ASP A 46 -7.42 -4.19 -19.01
C ASP A 46 -7.04 -5.24 -20.06
N VAL A 47 -7.86 -6.28 -20.21
CA VAL A 47 -7.62 -7.35 -21.19
C VAL A 47 -8.30 -7.08 -22.54
N GLY A 48 -9.01 -5.95 -22.66
CA GLY A 48 -9.81 -5.61 -23.83
C GLY A 48 -10.92 -6.63 -24.08
N ASN A 49 -11.08 -7.00 -25.35
CA ASN A 49 -12.10 -7.95 -25.77
C ASN A 49 -11.59 -9.39 -25.60
N ILE A 50 -12.37 -10.22 -24.91
CA ILE A 50 -12.10 -11.66 -24.76
C ILE A 50 -13.30 -12.49 -25.25
N PRO A 51 -13.08 -13.65 -25.87
CA PRO A 51 -14.16 -14.53 -26.29
C PRO A 51 -14.86 -15.21 -25.11
N GLN A 52 -16.19 -15.32 -25.17
CA GLN A 52 -16.98 -16.10 -24.20
C GLN A 52 -16.57 -17.58 -24.19
N GLY A 53 -16.60 -18.22 -23.01
CA GLY A 53 -16.34 -19.65 -22.86
C GLY A 53 -14.88 -20.09 -23.07
N LYS A 54 -13.96 -19.18 -23.36
CA LYS A 54 -12.52 -19.46 -23.50
C LYS A 54 -11.74 -18.82 -22.34
N PRO A 55 -10.94 -19.60 -21.60
CA PRO A 55 -10.12 -19.05 -20.52
C PRO A 55 -9.15 -17.98 -21.02
N LYS A 56 -9.12 -16.83 -20.33
CA LYS A 56 -8.10 -15.80 -20.48
C LYS A 56 -7.17 -15.85 -19.28
N LEU A 57 -5.86 -15.93 -19.53
CA LEU A 57 -4.83 -15.78 -18.51
C LEU A 57 -4.49 -14.29 -18.31
N ILE A 58 -4.43 -13.85 -17.06
CA ILE A 58 -4.08 -12.50 -16.63
C ILE A 58 -3.00 -12.60 -15.57
N ARG A 59 -1.76 -12.25 -15.93
CA ARG A 59 -0.60 -12.34 -15.03
C ARG A 59 -0.24 -10.98 -14.44
N PHE A 60 -0.22 -10.91 -13.12
CA PHE A 60 0.31 -9.81 -12.32
C PHE A 60 1.71 -10.18 -11.84
N GLU A 61 2.70 -9.42 -12.30
CA GLU A 61 4.10 -9.59 -11.90
C GLU A 61 4.45 -8.60 -10.78
N PHE A 62 5.30 -9.01 -9.85
CA PHE A 62 5.80 -8.15 -8.78
C PHE A 62 7.25 -8.45 -8.43
N THR A 63 7.88 -7.54 -7.69
CA THR A 63 9.22 -7.72 -7.11
C THR A 63 9.15 -7.59 -5.60
N ASN A 64 9.79 -8.49 -4.85
CA ASN A 64 9.94 -8.34 -3.41
C ASN A 64 10.94 -7.20 -3.11
N THR A 65 10.46 -6.13 -2.49
CA THR A 65 11.23 -4.94 -2.10
C THR A 65 11.57 -4.91 -0.61
N SER A 66 11.21 -5.94 0.13
CA SER A 66 11.58 -6.10 1.54
C SER A 66 12.99 -6.69 1.71
N SER A 67 13.47 -6.71 2.95
CA SER A 67 14.76 -7.29 3.33
C SER A 67 14.72 -8.79 3.64
N LYS A 68 13.55 -9.45 3.57
CA LYS A 68 13.37 -10.88 3.88
C LYS A 68 12.59 -11.63 2.79
N PRO A 69 12.67 -12.97 2.74
CA PRO A 69 11.83 -13.75 1.84
C PRO A 69 10.35 -13.56 2.15
N ILE A 70 9.52 -13.45 1.10
CA ILE A 70 8.07 -13.33 1.23
C ILE A 70 7.40 -14.59 0.68
N ILE A 71 6.36 -15.05 1.35
CA ILE A 71 5.54 -16.18 0.89
C ILE A 71 4.13 -15.64 0.60
N ILE A 72 3.57 -16.01 -0.56
CA ILE A 72 2.14 -15.84 -0.84
C ILE A 72 1.39 -16.93 -0.06
N GLN A 73 0.58 -16.51 0.90
CA GLN A 73 -0.19 -17.43 1.74
C GLN A 73 -1.49 -17.84 1.07
N ASN A 74 -2.17 -16.90 0.41
CA ASN A 74 -3.44 -17.14 -0.24
C ASN A 74 -3.65 -16.19 -1.42
N VAL A 75 -4.38 -16.69 -2.42
CA VAL A 75 -4.86 -15.92 -3.57
C VAL A 75 -6.33 -16.28 -3.78
N ALA A 76 -7.21 -15.32 -3.51
CA ALA A 76 -8.66 -15.51 -3.55
C ALA A 76 -9.31 -14.68 -4.66
N PRO A 77 -9.76 -15.31 -5.76
CA PRO A 77 -10.55 -14.65 -6.79
C PRO A 77 -11.94 -14.23 -6.28
N SER A 78 -12.51 -13.18 -6.87
CA SER A 78 -13.83 -12.66 -6.49
C SER A 78 -15.03 -13.43 -7.06
N CYS A 79 -14.81 -14.42 -7.93
CA CYS A 79 -15.85 -15.29 -8.49
C CYS A 79 -15.34 -16.72 -8.73
N GLY A 80 -16.25 -17.69 -8.69
CA GLY A 80 -15.95 -19.09 -9.05
C GLY A 80 -15.62 -19.29 -10.55
N CYS A 81 -15.85 -18.27 -11.38
CA CYS A 81 -15.44 -18.25 -12.79
C CYS A 81 -13.94 -17.97 -13.01
N THR A 82 -13.19 -17.73 -11.93
CA THR A 82 -11.77 -17.42 -11.98
C THR A 82 -11.01 -18.42 -11.11
N THR A 83 -9.97 -19.02 -11.68
CA THR A 83 -8.98 -19.80 -10.92
C THR A 83 -7.69 -19.01 -10.79
N ALA A 84 -6.85 -19.34 -9.81
CA ALA A 84 -5.61 -18.64 -9.55
C ALA A 84 -4.42 -19.59 -9.49
N ASP A 85 -3.33 -19.19 -10.13
CA ASP A 85 -1.99 -19.73 -9.91
C ASP A 85 -1.05 -18.62 -9.42
N TYR A 86 0.03 -18.98 -8.73
CA TYR A 86 0.98 -18.02 -8.17
C TYR A 86 2.30 -18.69 -7.80
N THR A 87 3.33 -17.87 -7.58
CA THR A 87 4.62 -18.35 -7.09
C THR A 87 4.48 -19.03 -5.72
N LYS A 88 4.70 -20.36 -5.66
CA LYS A 88 4.54 -21.17 -4.43
C LYS A 88 5.78 -21.22 -3.54
N THR A 89 6.94 -20.83 -4.07
CA THR A 89 8.21 -20.80 -3.35
C THR A 89 8.44 -19.43 -2.69
N PRO A 90 9.23 -19.35 -1.61
CA PRO A 90 9.61 -18.06 -1.03
C PRO A 90 10.29 -17.14 -2.07
N ILE A 91 9.77 -15.91 -2.20
CA ILE A 91 10.31 -14.89 -3.09
C ILE A 91 11.38 -14.12 -2.33
N GLN A 92 12.65 -14.34 -2.68
CA GLN A 92 13.80 -13.68 -2.04
C GLN A 92 13.83 -12.17 -2.30
N PRO A 93 14.51 -11.36 -1.46
CA PRO A 93 14.70 -9.93 -1.70
C PRO A 93 15.20 -9.62 -3.11
N GLY A 94 14.58 -8.65 -3.76
CA GLY A 94 14.89 -8.22 -5.14
C GLY A 94 14.48 -9.21 -6.23
N LYS A 95 13.91 -10.38 -5.89
CA LYS A 95 13.42 -11.35 -6.88
C LYS A 95 11.97 -11.08 -7.25
N LYS A 96 11.62 -11.56 -8.45
CA LYS A 96 10.28 -11.44 -9.01
C LYS A 96 9.41 -12.64 -8.65
N GLY A 97 8.12 -12.40 -8.56
CA GLY A 97 7.08 -13.41 -8.45
C GLY A 97 5.87 -13.04 -9.28
N PHE A 98 4.86 -13.92 -9.30
CA PHE A 98 3.64 -13.70 -10.04
C PHE A 98 2.39 -14.19 -9.30
N VAL A 99 1.26 -13.59 -9.67
CA VAL A 99 -0.10 -14.10 -9.48
C VAL A 99 -0.77 -14.12 -10.85
N GLU A 100 -1.36 -15.24 -11.24
CA GLU A 100 -2.05 -15.41 -12.52
C GLU A 100 -3.51 -15.80 -12.28
N ALA A 101 -4.42 -15.00 -12.81
CA ALA A 101 -5.84 -15.32 -12.85
C ALA A 101 -6.18 -15.97 -14.19
N SER A 102 -6.86 -17.11 -14.16
CA SER A 102 -7.47 -17.72 -15.35
C SER A 102 -8.98 -17.51 -15.27
N TYR A 103 -9.48 -16.57 -16.06
CA TYR A 103 -10.88 -16.17 -16.08
C TYR A 103 -11.60 -16.82 -17.25
N ASN A 104 -12.67 -17.56 -16.97
CA ASN A 104 -13.57 -18.10 -17.99
C ASN A 104 -14.95 -17.46 -17.86
N ALA A 105 -15.29 -16.58 -18.81
CA ALA A 105 -16.51 -15.82 -18.78
C ALA A 105 -17.73 -16.64 -19.23
N ALA A 106 -18.73 -16.76 -18.35
CA ALA A 106 -20.00 -17.40 -18.68
C ALA A 106 -20.95 -16.50 -19.49
N ALA A 107 -20.89 -15.18 -19.30
CA ALA A 107 -21.78 -14.20 -19.94
C ALA A 107 -21.00 -13.16 -20.75
N ALA A 108 -21.60 -12.69 -21.83
CA ALA A 108 -21.10 -11.58 -22.64
C ALA A 108 -21.30 -10.22 -21.93
N GLY A 109 -20.52 -9.21 -22.34
CA GLY A 109 -20.62 -7.85 -21.82
C GLY A 109 -19.41 -7.39 -21.00
N PRO A 110 -19.43 -6.15 -20.50
CA PRO A 110 -18.33 -5.59 -19.71
C PRO A 110 -18.21 -6.29 -18.36
N PHE A 111 -16.97 -6.44 -17.89
CA PHE A 111 -16.70 -7.00 -16.56
C PHE A 111 -15.56 -6.27 -15.86
N MET A 112 -15.60 -6.34 -14.53
CA MET A 112 -14.48 -6.04 -13.65
C MET A 112 -14.46 -7.10 -12.54
N LYS A 113 -13.29 -7.68 -12.31
CA LYS A 113 -13.06 -8.75 -11.33
C LYS A 113 -11.84 -8.43 -10.50
N THR A 114 -11.74 -9.04 -9.33
CA THR A 114 -10.60 -8.86 -8.44
C THR A 114 -10.02 -10.19 -7.98
N VAL A 115 -8.76 -10.12 -7.55
CA VAL A 115 -8.02 -11.20 -6.91
C VAL A 115 -7.33 -10.64 -5.68
N ASN A 116 -7.65 -11.19 -4.51
CA ASN A 116 -7.08 -10.75 -3.23
C ASN A 116 -5.89 -11.62 -2.87
N VAL A 117 -4.73 -11.00 -2.65
CA VAL A 117 -3.46 -11.66 -2.37
C VAL A 117 -3.06 -11.41 -0.92
N THR A 118 -2.93 -12.48 -0.13
CA THR A 118 -2.42 -12.41 1.24
C THR A 118 -1.01 -12.95 1.29
N THR A 119 -0.11 -12.26 2.00
CA THR A 119 1.31 -12.62 2.10
C THR A 119 1.74 -12.78 3.55
N SER A 120 2.93 -13.33 3.77
CA SER A 120 3.54 -13.42 5.10
C SER A 120 3.81 -12.05 5.75
N GLU A 121 3.86 -10.96 4.99
CA GLU A 121 4.17 -9.61 5.49
C GLU A 121 2.94 -8.83 5.94
N SER A 122 1.76 -9.15 5.42
CA SER A 122 0.54 -8.41 5.72
C SER A 122 -0.68 -9.35 5.73
N LYS A 123 -1.44 -9.29 6.83
CA LYS A 123 -2.75 -9.95 6.92
C LYS A 123 -3.82 -9.24 6.09
N THR A 124 -3.65 -7.94 5.83
CA THR A 124 -4.55 -7.19 4.95
C THR A 124 -4.25 -7.59 3.50
N PRO A 125 -5.21 -8.18 2.76
CA PRO A 125 -4.98 -8.62 1.40
C PRO A 125 -4.70 -7.43 0.46
N LYS A 126 -3.77 -7.62 -0.47
CA LYS A 126 -3.61 -6.75 -1.64
C LYS A 126 -4.67 -7.12 -2.68
N THR A 127 -5.50 -6.17 -3.07
CA THR A 127 -6.51 -6.36 -4.13
C THR A 127 -5.91 -6.02 -5.49
N LEU A 128 -5.87 -6.99 -6.39
CA LEU A 128 -5.54 -6.82 -7.80
C LEU A 128 -6.83 -6.84 -8.62
N SER A 129 -6.91 -6.04 -9.68
CA SER A 129 -8.10 -5.93 -10.51
C SER A 129 -7.82 -6.24 -11.97
N PHE A 130 -8.80 -6.79 -12.67
CA PHE A 130 -8.77 -6.90 -14.11
C PHE A 130 -10.15 -6.66 -14.70
N LYS A 131 -10.18 -6.04 -15.88
CA LYS A 131 -11.41 -5.63 -16.57
C LYS A 131 -11.31 -5.90 -18.06
N GLY A 132 -12.46 -5.88 -18.73
CA GLY A 132 -12.55 -6.02 -20.18
C GLY A 132 -13.99 -6.16 -20.62
N VAL A 133 -14.17 -6.63 -21.86
CA VAL A 133 -15.48 -6.92 -22.45
C VAL A 133 -15.46 -8.34 -22.99
N VAL A 134 -16.45 -9.15 -22.62
CA VAL A 134 -16.65 -10.48 -23.17
C VAL A 134 -17.48 -10.35 -24.44
N VAL A 135 -16.94 -10.81 -25.56
CA VAL A 135 -17.63 -10.85 -26.85
C VAL A 135 -18.27 -12.22 -27.01
N ALA A 136 -19.57 -12.23 -27.29
CA ALA A 136 -20.31 -13.44 -27.60
C ALA A 136 -19.62 -14.16 -28.78
N SER A 137 -19.45 -15.47 -28.66
CA SER A 137 -18.93 -16.30 -29.75
C SER A 137 -20.01 -16.62 -30.77
#